data_AF-I3C0C9-F1
#
_entry.id   AF-I3C0C9-F1
#
_cell.length_a   1.000
_cell.length_b   1.000
_cell.length_c   1.000
_cell.angle_alpha   90.00
_cell.angle_beta   90.00
_cell.angle_gamma   90.00
#
_symmetry.space_group_name_H-M   'P 1'
#
loop_
_entity.id
_entity.type
_entity.pdbx_description
1 polymer ?
#
loop_
_entity_poly.entity_id
_entity_poly.type
_entity_poly.pdbx_seq_one_letter_code
_entity_poly.pdbx_strand_id
1 'polypeptide(L)' 'MSEFKIGDNIFHKSNSTVAWTIEKIENNEAVCSTLVKDTYEQKKAVFALTSISKCAEPTFIVGKRTRNNHY' A
#
# COMPACT_ATOMS: atom_id res chain seq x y z
N MET A 1 -7.46 -3.84 -12.72
CA MET A 1 -7.99 -3.76 -11.35
C MET A 1 -6.84 -4.10 -10.42
N SER A 2 -6.41 -3.19 -9.55
CA SER A 2 -5.31 -3.47 -8.62
C SER A 2 -5.79 -4.49 -7.60
N GLU A 3 -5.37 -5.74 -7.75
CA GLU A 3 -5.64 -6.80 -6.76
C GLU A 3 -4.88 -6.45 -5.48
N PHE A 4 -5.60 -6.08 -4.43
CA PHE A 4 -5.05 -5.98 -3.09
C PHE A 4 -4.73 -7.38 -2.58
N LYS A 5 -3.56 -7.56 -1.95
CA LYS A 5 -3.15 -8.84 -1.37
C LYS A 5 -2.93 -8.69 0.13
N ILE A 6 -3.07 -9.80 0.85
CA ILE A 6 -2.71 -9.88 2.27
C ILE A 6 -1.22 -9.56 2.39
N GLY A 7 -0.87 -8.67 3.31
CA GLY A 7 0.49 -8.15 3.49
C GLY A 7 0.82 -6.87 2.71
N ASP A 8 -0.07 -6.39 1.83
CA ASP A 8 0.13 -5.09 1.17
C ASP A 8 -0.01 -3.94 2.18
N ASN A 9 0.88 -2.95 2.05
CA ASN A 9 0.76 -1.67 2.73
C ASN A 9 -0.10 -0.71 1.90
N ILE A 10 -1.17 -0.26 2.53
CA ILE A 10 -2.17 0.64 1.95
C ILE A 10 -2.33 1.89 2.81
N PHE A 11 -2.92 2.90 2.20
CA PHE A 11 -3.37 4.11 2.87
C PHE A 11 -4.86 4.26 2.71
N HIS A 12 -5.50 4.83 3.72
CA HIS A 12 -6.89 5.22 3.59
C HIS A 12 -6.99 6.53 2.79
N LYS A 13 -7.93 6.64 1.85
CA LYS A 13 -8.06 7.85 1.01
C LYS A 13 -8.36 9.11 1.81
N SER A 14 -9.08 9.00 2.94
CA SER A 14 -9.34 10.15 3.83
C SER A 14 -8.18 10.46 4.77
N ASN A 15 -7.26 9.50 4.97
CA ASN A 15 -6.15 9.66 5.89
C ASN A 15 -4.93 8.87 5.39
N SER A 16 -4.08 9.58 4.65
CA SER A 16 -2.84 9.03 4.09
C SER A 16 -1.64 9.09 5.04
N THR A 17 -1.79 9.65 6.25
CA THR A 17 -0.69 9.71 7.22
C THR A 17 -0.51 8.40 7.97
N VAL A 18 -1.56 7.58 8.02
CA VAL A 18 -1.51 6.26 8.65
C VAL A 18 -1.38 5.18 7.59
N ALA A 19 -0.24 4.48 7.60
CA ALA A 19 -0.05 3.27 6.83
C ALA A 19 -0.77 2.10 7.51
N TRP A 20 -1.51 1.33 6.73
CA TRP A 20 -2.22 0.13 7.18
C TRP A 20 -1.72 -1.08 6.40
N THR A 21 -1.66 -2.23 7.05
CA THR A 21 -1.30 -3.51 6.44
C THR A 21 -2.52 -4.40 6.35
N ILE A 22 -2.78 -4.99 5.19
CA ILE A 22 -3.96 -5.85 5.00
C ILE A 22 -3.73 -7.22 5.65
N GLU A 23 -4.56 -7.60 6.62
CA GLU A 23 -4.54 -8.93 7.24
C GLU A 23 -5.50 -9.90 6.57
N LYS A 24 -6.68 -9.41 6.14
CA LYS A 24 -7.73 -10.23 5.54
C LYS A 24 -8.50 -9.42 4.52
N ILE A 25 -8.90 -10.06 3.42
CA ILE A 25 -9.81 -9.47 2.43
C ILE A 25 -11.00 -10.41 2.29
N GLU A 26 -12.21 -9.87 2.45
CA GLU A 26 -13.45 -10.63 2.38
C GLU A 26 -14.54 -9.76 1.76
N ASN A 27 -15.27 -10.28 0.77
CA ASN A 27 -16.44 -9.61 0.17
C ASN A 27 -16.27 -8.12 -0.13
N ASN A 28 -15.14 -7.74 -0.74
CA ASN A 28 -14.82 -6.36 -1.12
C ASN A 28 -14.44 -5.41 0.03
N GLU A 29 -14.22 -5.96 1.23
CA GLU A 29 -13.71 -5.28 2.40
C GLU A 29 -12.31 -5.80 2.74
N ALA A 30 -11.42 -4.92 3.17
CA ALA A 30 -10.11 -5.26 3.68
C ALA A 30 -10.04 -4.94 5.18
N VAL A 31 -9.79 -5.98 5.97
CA VAL A 31 -9.41 -5.87 7.37
C VAL A 31 -7.92 -5.53 7.41
N CYS A 32 -7.63 -4.35 7.91
CA CYS A 32 -6.28 -3.81 7.95
C CYS A 32 -5.86 -3.55 9.40
N SER A 33 -4.59 -3.78 9.70
CA SER A 33 -4.00 -3.47 10.99
C SER A 33 -2.87 -2.45 10.85
N THR A 34 -2.69 -1.61 11.87
CA THR A 34 -1.60 -0.66 11.96
C THR A 34 -0.99 -0.71 13.36
N LEU A 35 0.32 -0.53 13.43
CA LEU A 35 1.06 -0.46 14.69
C LEU A 35 1.31 1.02 15.01
N VAL A 36 0.69 1.49 16.09
CA VAL A 36 0.94 2.85 16.59
C VAL A 36 2.30 2.82 17.29
N LYS A 37 3.31 3.44 16.68
CA LYS A 37 4.70 3.40 17.19
C LYS A 37 4.85 3.95 18.61
N ASP A 38 3.98 4.87 19.02
CA ASP A 38 4.07 5.54 20.31
C ASP A 38 3.57 4.67 21.47
N THR A 39 2.51 3.87 21.25
CA THR A 39 1.89 3.03 22.28
C THR A 39 2.15 1.54 22.09
N TYR A 40 2.78 1.14 20.97
CA TYR A 40 2.90 -0.25 20.51
C TYR A 40 1.54 -0.98 20.41
N GLU A 41 0.44 -0.24 20.36
CA GLU A 41 -0.88 -0.82 20.20
C GLU A 41 -1.12 -1.19 18.75
N GLN A 42 -1.59 -2.42 18.53
CA GLN A 42 -2.10 -2.85 17.24
C GLN A 42 -3.55 -2.38 17.13
N LYS A 43 -3.82 -1.42 16.24
CA LYS A 43 -5.17 -1.02 15.88
C LYS A 43 -5.63 -1.78 14.65
N LYS A 44 -6.86 -2.27 14.69
CA LYS A 44 -7.52 -2.94 13.56
C LYS A 44 -8.67 -2.08 13.07
N ALA A 45 -8.79 -1.97 11.76
CA ALA A 45 -9.87 -1.25 11.11
C ALA A 45 -10.31 -2.02 9.86
N VAL A 46 -11.59 -1.91 9.53
CA VAL A 46 -12.15 -2.48 8.30
C VAL A 46 -12.40 -1.33 7.35
N PHE A 47 -11.87 -1.44 6.14
CA PHE A 47 -12.05 -0.46 5.09
C PHE A 47 -12.59 -1.13 3.84
N ALA A 48 -13.44 -0.42 3.09
CA ALA A 48 -13.84 -0.87 1.76
C ALA A 48 -12.64 -0.81 0.81
N LEU A 49 -12.51 -1.80 -0.09
CA LEU A 49 -11.44 -1.82 -1.10
C LEU A 49 -11.46 -0.58 -2.03
N THR A 50 -12.62 0.06 -2.16
CA THR A 50 -12.80 1.30 -2.93
C THR A 50 -12.25 2.55 -2.22
N SER A 51 -12.13 2.50 -0.89
CA SER A 51 -11.71 3.62 -0.03
C SER A 51 -10.22 3.62 0.30
N ILE A 52 -9.51 2.56 -0.10
CA ILE A 52 -8.07 2.41 0.14
C ILE A 52 -7.28 2.66 -1.15
N SER A 53 -6.02 3.05 -1.00
CA SER A 53 -5.05 3.20 -2.08
C SER A 53 -3.77 2.47 -1.72
N LYS A 54 -3.16 1.77 -2.69
CA LYS A 54 -1.84 1.16 -2.47
C LYS A 54 -0.79 2.24 -2.25
N CYS A 55 0.15 1.98 -1.35
CA CYS A 55 1.42 2.68 -1.33
C CYS A 55 2.17 2.26 -2.60
N ALA A 56 2.19 3.12 -3.63
CA ALA A 56 2.94 2.81 -4.84
C ALA A 56 4.42 2.65 -4.46
N GLU A 57 5.02 1.50 -4.80
CA GLU A 57 6.46 1.33 -4.69
C GLU A 57 7.14 2.48 -5.44
N PRO A 58 8.22 3.08 -4.89
CA PRO A 58 8.96 4.08 -5.62
C PRO A 58 9.44 3.45 -6.92
N THR A 59 8.84 3.89 -8.03
CA THR A 59 9.20 3.38 -9.35
C THR A 59 10.59 3.92 -9.65
N PHE A 60 11.63 3.15 -9.36
CA PHE A 60 12.98 3.48 -9.79
C PHE A 60 13.01 3.37 -11.32
N ILE A 61 12.77 4.49 -12.00
CA ILE A 61 13.00 4.61 -13.44
C ILE A 61 14.52 4.55 -13.62
N VAL A 62 15.07 3.35 -13.77
CA VAL A 62 16.43 3.17 -14.27
C VAL A 62 16.41 3.64 -15.72
N GLY A 63 16.76 4.90 -15.94
CA GLY A 63 16.96 5.47 -17.26
C GLY A 63 18.02 4.66 -17.98
N LYS A 64 17.61 3.77 -18.89
CA LYS A 64 18.51 3.07 -19.79
C LYS A 64 19.18 4.13 -20.67
N ARG A 65 20.38 4.60 -20.28
CA ARG A 65 21.26 5.36 -21.16
C ARG A 65 21.69 4.43 -22.30
N THR A 66 20.97 4.49 -23.42
CA THR A 66 21.40 3.91 -24.69
C THR A 66 22.66 4.66 -25.13
N ARG A 67 23.84 4.08 -24.90
CA ARG A 67 25.09 4.52 -25.54
C ARG A 67 25.03 4.08 -27.00
N ASN A 68 24.45 4.90 -27.87
CA ASN A 68 24.64 4.77 -29.31
C ASN A 68 26.07 5.20 -29.63
N ASN A 69 27.00 4.24 -29.58
CA ASN A 69 28.33 4.41 -30.14
C ASN A 69 28.26 3.94 -31.60
N HIS A 70 28.10 4.88 -32.53
CA HIS A 70 28.39 4.63 -33.94
C HIS A 70 29.89 4.72 -34.13
N TYR A 71 30.52 3.63 -34.55
CA TYR A 71 31.85 3.58 -35.15
C TYR A 71 31.70 3.07 -36.57
#